data_AF-A0A7J2R2S0-F1
#
_entry.id   AF-A0A7J2R2S0-F1
#
_cell.length_a   1.000
_cell.length_b   1.000
_cell.length_c   1.000
_cell.angle_alpha   90.00
_cell.angle_beta   90.00
_cell.angle_gamma   90.00
#
_symmetry.space_group_name_H-M   'P 1'
#
loop_
_entity.id
_entity.type
_entity.pdbx_description
1 polymer ?
#
loop_
_entity_poly.entity_id
_entity_poly.type
_entity_poly.pdbx_seq_one_letter_code
_entity_poly.pdbx_strand_id
1 'polypeptide(L)'
;MMRQKYRDKLISAVKNDHLIPTEYYIEFTEWEYRIHKCSRRILAASCFRENANNTYHQTKSIILPVIGYYYALFHMGVAVLYLDYSTDLKKLKRVKHKTLINLIQNKLVSRNLISNKFTNILFDLKVIREDANYDFGVMDNIETIDYYVETGKAFDEAINFIKELDIAIKDYQQVLMDIMVKIGDGFGDDIKDTYLSKKDQECVIEYLISKNLTT
;
A
#
# COMPACT_ATOMS: atom_id res chain seq x y z
N MET A 1 -2.13 18.57 -3.13
CA MET A 1 -1.13 19.43 -3.79
C MET A 1 0.23 19.18 -3.15
N MET A 2 1.16 18.60 -3.90
CA MET A 2 2.50 18.28 -3.43
C MET A 2 3.31 19.54 -3.10
N ARG A 3 3.94 19.60 -1.91
CA ARG A 3 4.73 20.76 -1.49
C ARG A 3 5.96 20.97 -2.37
N GLN A 4 6.22 22.21 -2.77
CA GLN A 4 7.31 22.57 -3.70
C GLN A 4 8.67 22.01 -3.27
N LYS A 5 9.08 22.22 -2.00
CA LYS A 5 10.37 21.71 -1.49
C LYS A 5 10.51 20.18 -1.58
N TYR A 6 9.42 19.44 -1.45
CA TYR A 6 9.46 17.98 -1.60
C TYR A 6 9.51 17.60 -3.09
N ARG A 7 8.72 18.27 -3.92
CA ARG A 7 8.73 18.12 -5.37
C ARG A 7 10.11 18.36 -5.99
N ASP A 8 10.79 19.44 -5.62
CA ASP A 8 12.12 19.76 -6.18
C ASP A 8 13.15 18.67 -5.88
N LYS A 9 13.11 18.13 -4.65
CA LYS A 9 14.00 17.05 -4.27
C LYS A 9 13.63 15.71 -4.94
N LEU A 10 12.35 15.44 -5.15
CA LEU A 10 11.89 14.29 -5.94
C LEU A 10 12.43 14.37 -7.37
N ILE A 11 12.23 15.50 -8.05
CA ILE A 11 12.74 15.73 -9.41
C ILE A 11 14.26 15.55 -9.45
N SER A 12 14.98 16.12 -8.47
CA SER A 12 16.43 15.96 -8.36
C SER A 12 16.83 14.49 -8.16
N ALA A 13 16.09 13.72 -7.37
CA ALA A 13 16.38 12.30 -7.16
C ALA A 13 16.16 11.47 -8.42
N VAL A 14 15.04 11.68 -9.13
CA VAL A 14 14.73 10.97 -10.39
C VAL A 14 15.76 11.30 -11.48
N LYS A 15 16.23 12.55 -11.55
CA LYS A 15 17.28 12.95 -12.51
C LYS A 15 18.64 12.33 -12.21
N ASN A 16 18.95 12.10 -10.94
CA ASN A 16 20.24 11.58 -10.49
C ASN A 16 20.10 10.12 -10.04
N ASP A 17 19.20 9.38 -10.68
CA ASP A 17 18.92 8.01 -10.30
C ASP A 17 20.15 7.13 -10.57
N HIS A 18 20.36 6.16 -9.70
CA HIS A 18 21.50 5.26 -9.77
C HIS A 18 21.03 3.83 -9.93
N LEU A 19 21.86 3.02 -10.56
CA LEU A 19 21.58 1.60 -10.72
C LEU A 19 21.69 0.90 -9.38
N ILE A 20 20.72 0.04 -9.09
CA ILE A 20 20.72 -0.87 -7.95
C ILE A 20 20.63 -2.32 -8.44
N PRO A 21 21.54 -3.20 -7.99
CA PRO A 21 21.47 -4.62 -8.30
C PRO A 21 20.38 -5.31 -7.46
N THR A 22 19.68 -6.25 -8.08
CA THR A 22 18.66 -7.07 -7.42
C THR A 22 19.17 -8.45 -7.01
N GLU A 23 18.34 -9.24 -6.33
CA GLU A 23 18.64 -10.63 -5.91
C GLU A 23 18.96 -11.56 -7.10
N TYR A 24 18.68 -11.13 -8.33
CA TYR A 24 18.94 -11.86 -9.57
C TYR A 24 20.02 -11.20 -10.46
N TYR A 25 20.84 -10.28 -9.92
CA TYR A 25 21.86 -9.53 -10.68
C TYR A 25 21.34 -8.71 -11.87
N ILE A 26 20.03 -8.52 -11.97
CA ILE A 26 19.44 -7.57 -12.92
C ILE A 26 19.63 -6.16 -12.33
N GLU A 27 20.21 -5.26 -13.12
CA GLU A 27 20.33 -3.85 -12.81
C GLU A 27 19.02 -3.14 -13.15
N PHE A 28 18.47 -2.43 -12.15
CA PHE A 28 17.36 -1.50 -12.33
C PHE A 28 17.83 -0.13 -11.89
N THR A 29 17.24 0.94 -12.41
CA THR A 29 17.34 2.22 -11.72
C THR A 29 16.65 2.13 -10.35
N GLU A 30 17.03 2.94 -9.37
CA GLU A 30 16.39 2.93 -8.06
C GLU A 30 14.88 3.17 -8.19
N TRP A 31 14.49 4.05 -9.12
CA TRP A 31 13.10 4.39 -9.35
C TRP A 31 12.29 3.26 -9.97
N GLU A 32 12.83 2.54 -10.96
CA GLU A 32 12.21 1.34 -11.51
C GLU A 32 11.98 0.27 -10.43
N TYR A 33 12.96 0.06 -9.56
CA TYR A 33 12.84 -0.85 -8.44
C TYR A 33 11.75 -0.42 -7.45
N ARG A 34 11.73 0.87 -7.08
CA ARG A 34 10.73 1.45 -6.18
C ARG A 34 9.33 1.31 -6.75
N ILE A 35 9.14 1.61 -8.03
CA ILE A 35 7.87 1.45 -8.74
C ILE A 35 7.47 -0.02 -8.72
N HIS A 36 8.34 -0.94 -9.12
CA HIS A 36 8.02 -2.37 -9.11
C HIS A 36 7.62 -2.87 -7.71
N LYS A 37 8.32 -2.45 -6.66
CA LYS A 37 7.95 -2.81 -5.28
C LYS A 37 6.65 -2.14 -4.84
N CYS A 38 6.39 -0.90 -5.26
CA CYS A 38 5.14 -0.21 -5.03
C CYS A 38 3.96 -0.99 -5.65
N SER A 39 4.03 -1.32 -6.94
CA SER A 39 2.98 -2.04 -7.68
C SER A 39 2.61 -3.34 -7.00
N ARG A 40 3.61 -4.15 -6.64
CA ARG A 40 3.40 -5.43 -5.94
C ARG A 40 2.72 -5.27 -4.59
N ARG A 41 3.05 -4.18 -3.87
CA ARG A 41 2.46 -3.89 -2.56
C ARG A 41 1.05 -3.36 -2.68
N ILE A 42 0.74 -2.55 -3.69
CA ILE A 42 -0.63 -2.13 -4.01
C ILE A 42 -1.49 -3.35 -4.34
N LEU A 43 -1.02 -4.24 -5.22
CA LEU A 43 -1.75 -5.45 -5.57
C LEU A 43 -2.03 -6.31 -4.33
N ALA A 44 -1.00 -6.61 -3.53
CA ALA A 44 -1.18 -7.36 -2.29
C ALA A 44 -2.17 -6.67 -1.33
N ALA A 45 -2.09 -5.34 -1.21
CA ALA A 45 -2.99 -4.55 -0.37
C ALA A 45 -4.46 -4.70 -0.82
N SER A 46 -4.71 -4.61 -2.13
CA SER A 46 -6.04 -4.82 -2.72
C SER A 46 -6.53 -6.25 -2.48
N CYS A 47 -5.69 -7.26 -2.69
CA CYS A 47 -6.03 -8.66 -2.43
C CYS A 47 -6.45 -8.89 -0.97
N PHE A 48 -5.68 -8.37 -0.01
CA PHE A 48 -6.03 -8.49 1.41
C PHE A 48 -7.33 -7.76 1.75
N ARG A 49 -7.57 -6.57 1.19
CA ARG A 49 -8.77 -5.77 1.48
C ARG A 49 -10.04 -6.46 0.99
N GLU A 50 -10.07 -6.87 -0.27
CA GLU A 50 -11.28 -7.48 -0.84
C GLU A 50 -11.54 -8.88 -0.27
N ASN A 51 -10.48 -9.67 -0.04
CA ASN A 51 -10.63 -10.97 0.61
C ASN A 51 -11.13 -10.81 2.06
N ALA A 52 -10.63 -9.83 2.82
CA ALA A 52 -11.15 -9.54 4.16
C ALA A 52 -12.66 -9.23 4.14
N ASN A 53 -13.09 -8.40 3.18
CA ASN A 53 -14.50 -8.07 3.02
C ASN A 53 -15.35 -9.29 2.66
N ASN A 54 -14.90 -10.11 1.72
CA ASN A 54 -15.59 -11.34 1.35
C ASN A 54 -15.64 -12.33 2.51
N THR A 55 -14.55 -12.46 3.27
CA THR A 55 -14.49 -13.28 4.49
C THR A 55 -15.53 -12.82 5.51
N TYR A 56 -15.68 -11.51 5.73
CA TYR A 56 -16.74 -10.98 6.60
C TYR A 56 -18.12 -11.40 6.11
N HIS A 57 -18.41 -11.18 4.83
CA HIS A 57 -19.73 -11.46 4.29
C HIS A 57 -20.11 -12.94 4.34
N GLN A 58 -19.14 -13.84 4.15
CA GLN A 58 -19.35 -15.30 4.17
C GLN A 58 -19.44 -15.87 5.58
N THR A 59 -18.53 -15.47 6.47
CA THR A 59 -18.38 -16.10 7.79
C THR A 59 -19.07 -15.35 8.91
N LYS A 60 -19.37 -14.06 8.70
CA LYS A 60 -19.76 -13.09 9.74
C LYS A 60 -18.74 -12.98 10.88
N SER A 61 -17.51 -13.47 10.68
CA SER A 61 -16.43 -13.30 11.64
C SER A 61 -16.05 -11.82 11.70
N ILE A 62 -15.99 -11.27 12.90
CA ILE A 62 -15.60 -9.87 13.12
C ILE A 62 -14.08 -9.73 13.17
N ILE A 63 -13.37 -10.76 13.64
CA ILE A 63 -11.92 -10.72 13.88
C ILE A 63 -11.12 -10.99 12.60
N LEU A 64 -11.49 -12.02 11.84
CA LEU A 64 -10.71 -12.44 10.66
C LEU A 64 -10.59 -11.32 9.60
N PRO A 65 -11.66 -10.56 9.27
CA PRO A 65 -11.56 -9.44 8.35
C PRO A 65 -10.65 -8.33 8.85
N VAL A 66 -10.69 -8.01 10.15
CA VAL A 66 -9.85 -6.96 10.75
C VAL A 66 -8.36 -7.26 10.55
N ILE A 67 -7.96 -8.53 10.70
CA ILE A 67 -6.59 -8.96 10.41
C ILE A 67 -6.24 -8.75 8.93
N GLY A 68 -7.17 -9.03 8.02
CA GLY A 68 -6.99 -8.77 6.59
C GLY A 68 -6.87 -7.28 6.26
N TYR A 69 -7.76 -6.44 6.79
CA TYR A 69 -7.71 -4.98 6.64
C TYR A 69 -6.42 -4.38 7.19
N TYR A 70 -5.91 -4.93 8.29
CA TYR A 70 -4.61 -4.58 8.83
C TYR A 70 -3.48 -4.81 7.82
N TYR A 71 -3.38 -6.02 7.26
CA TYR A 71 -2.36 -6.33 6.27
C TYR A 71 -2.53 -5.53 4.97
N ALA A 72 -3.78 -5.23 4.60
CA ALA A 72 -4.09 -4.35 3.49
C ALA A 72 -3.46 -2.96 3.68
N LEU A 73 -3.71 -2.30 4.81
CA LEU A 73 -3.09 -0.99 5.10
C LEU A 73 -1.59 -1.07 5.35
N PHE A 74 -1.10 -2.15 5.94
CA PHE A 74 0.33 -2.36 6.09
C PHE A 74 1.04 -2.38 4.72
N HIS A 75 0.51 -3.14 3.76
CA HIS A 75 1.07 -3.18 2.40
C HIS A 75 0.92 -1.86 1.66
N MET A 76 -0.22 -1.19 1.77
CA MET A 76 -0.42 0.14 1.17
C MET A 76 0.56 1.18 1.74
N GLY A 77 0.77 1.17 3.06
CA GLY A 77 1.73 2.04 3.74
C GLY A 77 3.17 1.80 3.27
N VAL A 78 3.55 0.54 3.07
CA VAL A 78 4.86 0.20 2.48
C VAL A 78 4.95 0.66 1.03
N ALA A 79 3.87 0.54 0.23
CA ALA A 79 3.84 0.97 -1.16
C ALA A 79 4.17 2.46 -1.31
N VAL A 80 3.47 3.31 -0.56
CA VAL A 80 3.70 4.77 -0.62
C VAL A 80 5.07 5.19 -0.11
N LEU A 81 5.67 4.44 0.82
CA LEU A 81 7.04 4.67 1.28
C LEU A 81 8.10 4.28 0.25
N TYR A 82 7.83 3.29 -0.62
CA TYR A 82 8.72 3.03 -1.75
C TYR A 82 8.80 4.24 -2.69
N LEU A 83 7.70 4.99 -2.83
CA LEU A 83 7.66 6.23 -3.62
C LEU A 83 8.12 7.48 -2.87
N ASP A 84 8.41 7.41 -1.57
CA ASP A 84 9.19 8.45 -0.88
C ASP A 84 10.68 8.21 -1.12
N TYR A 85 11.24 8.93 -2.10
CA TYR A 85 12.67 8.87 -2.42
C TYR A 85 13.57 9.15 -1.20
N SER A 86 13.08 9.92 -0.22
CA SER A 86 13.83 10.24 1.00
C SER A 86 13.94 9.08 1.99
N THR A 87 13.21 8.00 1.74
CA THR A 87 13.24 6.79 2.55
C THR A 87 14.27 5.82 1.97
N ASP A 88 15.24 5.49 2.81
CA ASP A 88 16.27 4.49 2.52
C ASP A 88 15.62 3.12 2.27
N LEU A 89 15.91 2.53 1.10
CA LEU A 89 15.43 1.22 0.69
C LEU A 89 15.76 0.11 1.72
N LYS A 90 16.88 0.21 2.44
CA LYS A 90 17.26 -0.76 3.47
C LYS A 90 16.26 -0.78 4.62
N LYS A 91 15.64 0.36 4.94
CA LYS A 91 14.60 0.46 6.00
C LYS A 91 13.26 -0.13 5.58
N LEU A 92 13.04 -0.31 4.28
CA LEU A 92 11.83 -0.93 3.72
C LEU A 92 11.93 -2.46 3.63
N LYS A 93 13.15 -3.02 3.70
CA LYS A 93 13.36 -4.46 3.78
C LYS A 93 12.93 -4.96 5.18
N ARG A 94 11.96 -5.87 5.21
CA ARG A 94 11.44 -6.50 6.45
C ARG A 94 11.00 -5.48 7.51
N VAL A 95 10.26 -4.46 7.10
CA VAL A 95 9.79 -3.42 8.01
C VAL A 95 8.90 -4.01 9.11
N LYS A 96 9.13 -3.61 10.36
CA LYS A 96 8.26 -3.97 11.49
C LYS A 96 7.11 -2.97 11.61
N HIS A 97 6.02 -3.35 12.26
CA HIS A 97 4.80 -2.54 12.39
C HIS A 97 5.06 -1.14 12.99
N LYS A 98 5.76 -1.08 14.15
CA LYS A 98 6.15 0.20 14.78
C LYS A 98 7.04 1.04 13.86
N THR A 99 7.97 0.41 13.16
CA THR A 99 8.86 1.09 12.21
C THR A 99 8.07 1.66 11.04
N LEU A 100 7.11 0.93 10.49
CA LEU A 100 6.25 1.38 9.40
C LEU A 100 5.45 2.63 9.81
N ILE A 101 4.73 2.56 10.94
CA ILE A 101 3.93 3.69 11.44
C ILE A 101 4.81 4.93 11.62
N ASN A 102 5.96 4.78 12.28
CA ASN A 102 6.91 5.87 12.48
C ASN A 102 7.44 6.44 11.16
N LEU A 103 7.71 5.59 10.16
CA LEU A 103 8.16 6.06 8.85
C LEU A 103 7.06 6.87 8.16
N ILE A 104 5.83 6.38 8.12
CA ILE A 104 4.70 7.09 7.49
C ILE A 104 4.47 8.43 8.20
N GLN A 105 4.44 8.45 9.53
CA GLN A 105 4.28 9.67 10.32
C GLN A 105 5.37 10.70 9.99
N ASN A 106 6.63 10.28 10.01
CA ASN A 106 7.77 11.18 9.84
C ASN A 106 7.99 11.62 8.38
N LYS A 107 7.63 10.78 7.41
CA LYS A 107 7.95 11.01 5.99
C LYS A 107 6.79 11.57 5.18
N LEU A 108 5.55 11.15 5.50
CA LEU A 108 4.37 11.48 4.71
C LEU A 108 3.44 12.40 5.48
N VAL A 109 3.09 12.05 6.74
CA VAL A 109 2.15 12.84 7.56
C VAL A 109 2.76 14.19 7.96
N SER A 110 4.00 14.22 8.46
CA SER A 110 4.68 15.46 8.85
C SER A 110 4.80 16.49 7.72
N ARG A 111 4.73 16.01 6.47
CA ARG A 111 4.78 16.81 5.24
C ARG A 111 3.40 17.09 4.66
N ASN A 112 2.31 16.70 5.32
CA ASN A 112 0.94 16.74 4.84
C ASN A 112 0.78 16.12 3.43
N LEU A 113 1.47 15.02 3.15
CA LEU A 113 1.31 14.26 1.91
C LEU A 113 0.19 13.21 2.03
N ILE A 114 -0.03 12.71 3.24
CA ILE A 114 -1.15 11.83 3.64
C ILE A 114 -1.62 12.32 5.02
N SER A 115 -2.90 12.12 5.35
CA SER A 115 -3.43 12.55 6.65
C SER A 115 -2.98 11.63 7.79
N ASN A 116 -3.05 12.13 9.02
CA ASN A 116 -2.79 11.31 10.20
C ASN A 116 -3.84 10.20 10.41
N LYS A 117 -5.00 10.28 9.73
CA LYS A 117 -6.04 9.24 9.81
C LYS A 117 -5.52 7.91 9.30
N PHE A 118 -4.69 7.92 8.25
CA PHE A 118 -4.07 6.70 7.72
C PHE A 118 -3.34 5.93 8.82
N THR A 119 -2.50 6.61 9.60
CA THR A 119 -1.69 5.98 10.65
C THR A 119 -2.50 5.64 11.90
N ASN A 120 -3.57 6.40 12.19
CA ASN A 120 -4.48 6.07 13.28
C ASN A 120 -5.22 4.75 12.98
N ILE A 121 -5.84 4.62 11.81
CA ILE A 121 -6.54 3.38 11.42
C ILE A 121 -5.57 2.19 11.40
N LEU A 122 -4.36 2.37 10.87
CA LEU A 122 -3.34 1.31 10.88
C LEU A 122 -2.93 0.91 12.31
N PHE A 123 -2.85 1.86 13.23
CA PHE A 123 -2.55 1.58 14.64
C PHE A 123 -3.72 0.85 15.33
N ASP A 124 -4.95 1.28 15.12
CA ASP A 124 -6.13 0.66 15.72
C ASP A 124 -6.28 -0.79 15.26
N LEU A 125 -6.15 -1.04 13.95
CA LEU A 125 -6.16 -2.38 13.38
C LEU A 125 -4.99 -3.25 13.88
N LYS A 126 -3.82 -2.65 14.12
CA LYS A 126 -2.67 -3.36 14.72
C LYS A 126 -2.99 -3.84 16.13
N VAL A 127 -3.58 -2.97 16.96
CA VAL A 127 -3.95 -3.31 18.34
C VAL A 127 -4.92 -4.47 18.33
N ILE A 128 -6.01 -4.38 17.56
CA ILE A 128 -7.00 -5.47 17.47
C ILE A 128 -6.36 -6.77 16.96
N ARG A 129 -5.47 -6.68 15.96
CA ARG A 129 -4.74 -7.86 15.46
C ARG A 129 -3.83 -8.45 16.53
N GLU A 130 -3.18 -7.66 17.37
CA GLU A 130 -2.32 -8.16 18.44
C GLU A 130 -3.17 -8.82 19.53
N ASP A 131 -4.24 -8.17 19.97
CA ASP A 131 -5.18 -8.71 20.95
C ASP A 131 -5.78 -10.04 20.44
N ALA A 132 -6.20 -10.10 19.18
CA ALA A 132 -6.71 -11.33 18.56
C ALA A 132 -5.72 -12.50 18.55
N ASN A 133 -4.41 -12.22 18.52
CA ASN A 133 -3.37 -13.25 18.43
C ASN A 133 -2.83 -13.67 19.79
N TYR A 134 -2.93 -12.83 20.81
CA TYR A 134 -2.32 -13.05 22.12
C TYR A 134 -3.34 -13.21 23.24
N ASP A 135 -4.51 -12.58 23.13
CA ASP A 135 -5.58 -12.59 24.13
C ASP A 135 -6.83 -13.29 23.57
N PHE A 136 -6.86 -14.62 23.69
CA PHE A 136 -8.03 -15.41 23.31
C PHE A 136 -9.22 -15.09 24.23
N GLY A 137 -10.28 -14.51 23.67
CA GLY A 137 -11.58 -14.40 24.34
C GLY A 137 -11.89 -13.06 25.03
N VAL A 138 -11.04 -12.03 24.90
CA VAL A 138 -11.30 -10.69 25.43
C VAL A 138 -11.32 -9.70 24.27
N MET A 139 -12.51 -9.36 23.78
CA MET A 139 -12.71 -8.40 22.70
C MET A 139 -13.91 -7.52 23.04
N ASP A 140 -13.70 -6.55 23.93
CA ASP A 140 -14.69 -5.51 24.16
C ASP A 140 -14.54 -4.44 23.05
N ASN A 141 -15.62 -4.15 22.30
CA ASN A 141 -15.79 -2.99 21.39
C ASN A 141 -15.32 -3.06 19.92
N ILE A 142 -15.18 -4.20 19.25
CA ILE A 142 -14.91 -4.19 17.78
C ILE A 142 -16.11 -3.66 16.95
N GLU A 143 -17.33 -3.70 17.47
CA GLU A 143 -18.57 -3.63 16.66
C GLU A 143 -19.05 -2.22 16.21
N THR A 144 -18.22 -1.19 16.16
CA THR A 144 -18.70 0.17 15.77
C THR A 144 -18.08 0.78 14.53
N ILE A 145 -16.97 0.21 14.01
CA ILE A 145 -16.23 0.80 12.89
C ILE A 145 -16.35 -0.09 11.66
N ASP A 146 -16.83 0.47 10.56
CA ASP A 146 -16.77 -0.15 9.24
C ASP A 146 -15.35 -0.02 8.67
N TYR A 147 -14.50 -0.99 9.00
CA TYR A 147 -13.12 -1.01 8.54
C TYR A 147 -12.98 -1.18 7.02
N TYR A 148 -13.98 -1.73 6.32
CA TYR A 148 -13.93 -1.76 4.85
C TYR A 148 -13.95 -0.33 4.29
N VAL A 149 -14.85 0.51 4.80
CA VAL A 149 -14.96 1.91 4.40
C VAL A 149 -13.74 2.72 4.84
N GLU A 150 -13.30 2.58 6.09
CA GLU A 150 -12.18 3.37 6.61
C GLU A 150 -10.84 3.01 5.93
N THR A 151 -10.59 1.72 5.67
CA THR A 151 -9.42 1.32 4.87
C THR A 151 -9.53 1.80 3.42
N GLY A 152 -10.73 1.84 2.84
CA GLY A 152 -10.97 2.40 1.52
C GLY A 152 -10.59 3.88 1.42
N LYS A 153 -11.00 4.68 2.41
CA LYS A 153 -10.62 6.11 2.50
C LYS A 153 -9.10 6.29 2.61
N ALA A 154 -8.43 5.47 3.42
CA ALA A 154 -6.99 5.50 3.55
C ALA A 154 -6.27 5.06 2.26
N PHE A 155 -6.81 4.10 1.51
CA PHE A 155 -6.32 3.73 0.18
C PHE A 155 -6.48 4.89 -0.80
N ASP A 156 -7.60 5.60 -0.77
CA ASP A 156 -7.82 6.78 -1.62
C ASP A 156 -6.80 7.88 -1.36
N GLU A 157 -6.45 8.15 -0.10
CA GLU A 157 -5.37 9.09 0.23
C GLU A 157 -4.02 8.65 -0.35
N ALA A 158 -3.69 7.36 -0.23
CA ALA A 158 -2.46 6.80 -0.78
C ALA A 158 -2.42 6.87 -2.32
N ILE A 159 -3.51 6.53 -2.99
CA ILE A 159 -3.62 6.56 -4.45
C ILE A 159 -3.58 8.01 -4.96
N ASN A 160 -4.22 8.94 -4.26
CA ASN A 160 -4.15 10.35 -4.60
C ASN A 160 -2.73 10.90 -4.45
N PHE A 161 -2.00 10.49 -3.41
CA PHE A 161 -0.57 10.81 -3.29
C PHE A 161 0.23 10.31 -4.49
N ILE A 162 -0.03 9.09 -4.98
CA ILE A 162 0.63 8.53 -6.17
C ILE A 162 0.31 9.36 -7.42
N LYS A 163 -0.97 9.70 -7.62
CA LYS A 163 -1.41 10.54 -8.74
C LYS A 163 -0.77 11.93 -8.70
N GLU A 164 -0.70 12.55 -7.54
CA GLU A 164 -0.02 13.84 -7.37
C GLU A 164 1.48 13.72 -7.65
N LEU A 165 2.11 12.61 -7.25
CA LEU A 165 3.51 12.34 -7.52
C LEU A 165 3.76 12.17 -9.02
N ASP A 166 2.95 11.37 -9.71
CA ASP A 166 3.02 11.16 -11.16
C ASP A 166 2.97 12.49 -11.91
N ILE A 167 1.98 13.34 -11.59
CA ILE A 167 1.87 14.69 -12.16
C ILE A 167 3.12 15.53 -11.89
N ALA A 168 3.68 15.44 -10.68
CA ALA A 168 4.80 16.28 -10.25
C ALA A 168 6.11 15.96 -11.00
N ILE A 169 6.28 14.70 -11.45
CA ILE A 169 7.50 14.21 -12.12
C ILE A 169 7.25 13.66 -13.54
N LYS A 170 6.07 13.92 -14.13
CA LYS A 170 5.63 13.35 -15.43
C LYS A 170 6.62 13.52 -16.59
N ASP A 171 7.42 14.59 -16.56
CA ASP A 171 8.41 14.89 -17.62
C ASP A 171 9.67 14.00 -17.50
N TYR A 172 9.77 13.22 -16.41
CA TYR A 172 10.91 12.37 -16.08
C TYR A 172 10.51 10.90 -15.91
N GLN A 173 9.31 10.62 -15.40
CA GLN A 173 8.79 9.27 -15.20
C GLN A 173 7.26 9.23 -15.30
N GLN A 174 6.70 8.16 -15.85
CA GLN A 174 5.27 7.85 -15.84
C GLN A 174 4.91 6.83 -14.74
N VAL A 175 5.05 7.23 -13.48
CA VAL A 175 4.89 6.36 -12.30
C VAL A 175 3.57 5.60 -12.31
N LEU A 176 2.46 6.29 -12.59
CA LEU A 176 1.15 5.64 -12.53
C LEU A 176 0.99 4.60 -13.64
N MET A 177 1.43 4.92 -14.86
CA MET A 177 1.39 3.99 -15.99
C MET A 177 2.24 2.75 -15.71
N ASP A 178 3.46 2.95 -15.20
CA ASP A 178 4.34 1.83 -14.85
C ASP A 178 3.76 0.96 -13.74
N ILE A 179 3.07 1.56 -12.76
CA ILE A 179 2.33 0.81 -11.74
C ILE A 179 1.23 -0.04 -12.39
N MET A 180 0.43 0.54 -13.29
CA MET A 180 -0.66 -0.16 -13.98
C MET A 180 -0.16 -1.34 -14.79
N VAL A 181 0.89 -1.14 -15.59
CA VAL A 181 1.52 -2.20 -16.40
C VAL A 181 2.02 -3.33 -15.51
N LYS A 182 2.69 -3.01 -14.40
CA LYS A 182 3.19 -4.00 -13.43
C LYS A 182 2.09 -4.74 -12.66
N ILE A 183 0.91 -4.15 -12.51
CA ILE A 183 -0.24 -4.81 -11.87
C ILE A 183 -0.96 -5.72 -12.86
N GLY A 184 -1.04 -5.31 -14.13
CA GLY A 184 -1.65 -6.08 -15.22
C GLY A 184 -0.71 -7.05 -15.93
N ASP A 185 0.53 -7.20 -15.49
CA ASP A 185 1.45 -8.19 -16.05
C ASP A 185 1.17 -9.60 -15.52
N GLY A 186 1.76 -10.62 -16.15
CA GLY A 186 1.55 -12.02 -15.77
C GLY A 186 1.95 -12.35 -14.33
N PHE A 187 2.83 -11.56 -13.72
CA PHE A 187 3.18 -11.73 -12.30
C PHE A 187 2.07 -11.22 -11.38
N GLY A 188 1.36 -10.17 -11.80
CA GLY A 188 0.12 -9.74 -11.16
C GLY A 188 -0.95 -10.84 -11.20
N ASP A 189 -1.09 -11.51 -12.35
CA ASP A 189 -2.00 -12.64 -12.53
C ASP A 189 -1.62 -13.82 -11.61
N ASP A 190 -0.35 -14.22 -11.59
CA ASP A 190 0.13 -15.31 -10.73
C ASP A 190 -0.18 -15.08 -9.24
N ILE A 191 -0.04 -13.83 -8.76
CA ILE A 191 -0.37 -13.49 -7.36
C ILE A 191 -1.88 -13.62 -7.09
N LYS A 192 -2.72 -13.19 -8.03
CA LYS A 192 -4.18 -13.33 -7.87
C LYS A 192 -4.57 -14.81 -7.90
N ASP A 193 -4.01 -15.56 -8.83
CA ASP A 193 -4.38 -16.96 -9.08
C ASP A 193 -3.93 -17.90 -7.96
N THR A 194 -2.78 -17.63 -7.35
CA THR A 194 -2.24 -18.50 -6.29
C THR A 194 -3.01 -18.39 -4.96
N TYR A 195 -3.55 -17.21 -4.64
CA TYR A 195 -4.00 -16.90 -3.27
C TYR A 195 -5.49 -16.59 -3.13
N LEU A 196 -6.22 -16.39 -4.22
CA LEU A 196 -7.61 -15.93 -4.19
C LEU A 196 -8.56 -16.92 -4.87
N SER A 197 -9.78 -17.03 -4.34
CA SER A 197 -10.87 -17.68 -5.07
C SER A 197 -11.27 -16.84 -6.29
N LYS A 198 -11.90 -17.45 -7.31
CA LYS A 198 -12.36 -16.71 -8.50
C LYS A 198 -13.21 -15.48 -8.16
N LYS A 199 -14.09 -15.59 -7.17
CA LYS A 199 -14.92 -14.48 -6.71
C LYS A 199 -14.07 -13.36 -6.11
N ASP A 200 -13.06 -13.69 -5.30
CA ASP A 200 -12.17 -12.68 -4.71
C ASP A 200 -11.32 -12.00 -5.79
N GLN A 201 -10.91 -12.75 -6.82
CA GLN A 201 -10.18 -12.18 -7.98
C GLN A 201 -11.04 -11.15 -8.72
N GLU A 202 -12.31 -11.46 -9.00
CA GLU A 202 -13.26 -10.53 -9.62
C GLU A 202 -13.39 -9.24 -8.81
N CYS A 203 -13.61 -9.35 -7.49
CA CYS A 203 -13.69 -8.16 -6.62
C CYS A 203 -12.40 -7.33 -6.63
N VAL A 204 -11.24 -7.97 -6.63
CA VAL A 204 -9.94 -7.27 -6.70
C VAL A 204 -9.78 -6.55 -8.04
N ILE A 205 -10.15 -7.18 -9.15
CA ILE A 205 -10.06 -6.58 -10.48
C ILE A 205 -11.02 -5.39 -10.58
N GLU A 206 -12.28 -5.56 -10.18
CA GLU A 206 -13.26 -4.46 -10.13
C GLU A 206 -12.74 -3.29 -9.28
N TYR A 207 -12.16 -3.57 -8.12
CA TYR A 207 -11.55 -2.55 -7.27
C TYR A 207 -10.40 -1.82 -7.99
N LEU A 208 -9.44 -2.56 -8.56
CA LEU A 208 -8.29 -1.98 -9.24
C LEU A 208 -8.70 -1.13 -10.45
N ILE A 209 -9.67 -1.58 -11.25
CA ILE A 209 -10.24 -0.82 -12.37
C ILE A 209 -10.92 0.46 -11.84
N SER A 210 -11.76 0.36 -10.80
CA SER A 210 -12.45 1.51 -10.22
C SER A 210 -11.50 2.61 -9.72
N LYS A 211 -10.27 2.25 -9.37
CA LYS A 211 -9.22 3.16 -8.90
C LYS A 211 -8.28 3.65 -10.00
N ASN A 212 -8.45 3.19 -11.24
CA ASN A 212 -7.55 3.40 -12.38
C ASN A 212 -6.13 2.89 -12.09
N LEU A 213 -6.04 1.67 -11.54
CA LEU A 213 -4.78 0.98 -11.24
C LEU A 213 -4.52 -0.21 -12.17
N THR A 214 -5.48 -0.54 -13.04
CA THR A 214 -5.36 -1.52 -14.14
C THR A 214 -6.45 -1.24 -15.18
N THR A 215 -6.50 -2.01 -16.27
CA THR A 215 -7.48 -1.91 -17.37
C THR A 215 -8.32 -3.17 -17.51
#